data_AF-A0A2K9DZJ0-F1
#
_entry.id   AF-A0A2K9DZJ0-F1
#
_cell.length_a   1.000
_cell.length_b   1.000
_cell.length_c   1.000
_cell.angle_alpha   90.00
_cell.angle_beta   90.00
_cell.angle_gamma   90.00
#
_symmetry.space_group_name_H-M   'P 1'
#
loop_
_entity.id
_entity.type
_entity.pdbx_description
1 polymer ?
#
loop_
_entity_poly.entity_id
_entity_poly.type
_entity_poly.pdbx_seq_one_letter_code
_entity_poly.pdbx_strand_id
1 'polypeptide(L)'
;MRIYQDLVREFGFQGSYDTVKKYVVKIKKSPPKAYMVLHSLPGEEAQVDFGYIGNIKLPDGKYKKAWIFVMELSYSRYMYVQIVFDQSVSTFIDCHKKAFKYFGGVL
;
A
#
# COMPACT_ATOMS: atom_id res chain seq x y z
N MET A 1 -5.12 -25.05 20.04
CA MET A 1 -4.35 -23.84 19.64
C MET A 1 -2.88 -24.11 19.93
N ARG A 2 -2.01 -24.04 18.90
CA ARG A 2 -0.58 -24.38 18.99
C ARG A 2 0.14 -23.62 20.12
N ILE A 3 -0.16 -22.31 20.24
CA ILE A 3 0.36 -21.42 21.29
C ILE A 3 0.16 -21.97 22.72
N TYR A 4 -0.99 -22.59 23.03
CA TYR A 4 -1.22 -23.16 24.37
C TYR A 4 -0.38 -24.41 24.62
N GLN A 5 -0.24 -25.27 23.60
CA GLN A 5 0.56 -26.49 23.72
C GLN A 5 2.04 -26.15 23.93
N ASP A 6 2.54 -25.15 23.22
CA ASP A 6 3.92 -24.67 23.37
C ASP A 6 4.13 -24.04 24.76
N LEU A 7 3.18 -23.25 25.27
CA LEU A 7 3.24 -22.67 26.64
C LEU A 7 3.28 -23.74 27.74
N VAL A 8 2.50 -24.82 27.60
CA VAL A 8 2.49 -25.91 28.59
C VAL A 8 3.79 -26.72 28.51
N ARG A 9 4.24 -27.04 27.28
CA ARG A 9 5.41 -27.91 27.07
C ARG A 9 6.73 -27.21 27.40
N GLU A 10 6.90 -25.96 27.00
CA GLU A 10 8.18 -25.26 27.05
C GLU A 10 8.31 -24.34 28.27
N PHE A 11 7.18 -23.86 28.80
CA PHE A 11 7.16 -22.88 29.90
C PHE A 11 6.40 -23.38 31.14
N GLY A 12 5.92 -24.63 31.15
CA GLY A 12 5.24 -25.23 32.30
C GLY A 12 3.95 -24.51 32.69
N PHE A 13 3.26 -23.91 31.72
CA PHE A 13 2.05 -23.12 31.98
C PHE A 13 0.94 -23.96 32.63
N GLN A 14 0.49 -23.55 33.82
CA GLN A 14 -0.54 -24.25 34.61
C GLN A 14 -1.95 -23.68 34.42
N GLY A 15 -2.12 -22.65 33.60
CA GLY A 15 -3.41 -22.02 33.35
C GLY A 15 -4.28 -22.79 32.35
N SER A 16 -5.54 -22.38 32.23
CA SER A 16 -6.48 -23.02 31.31
C SER A 16 -6.27 -22.61 29.86
N TYR A 17 -6.65 -23.50 28.94
CA TYR A 17 -6.74 -23.19 27.50
C TYR A 17 -7.59 -21.95 27.22
N ASP A 18 -8.68 -21.78 27.96
CA ASP A 18 -9.63 -20.69 27.76
C ASP A 18 -9.02 -19.33 28.12
N THR A 19 -8.15 -19.29 29.12
CA THR A 19 -7.36 -18.09 29.49
C THR A 19 -6.48 -17.63 28.32
N VAL A 20 -5.73 -18.56 27.72
CA VAL A 20 -4.86 -18.23 26.57
C VAL A 20 -5.68 -17.83 25.36
N LYS A 21 -6.81 -18.53 25.10
CA LYS A 21 -7.74 -18.19 24.02
C LYS A 21 -8.29 -16.76 24.17
N LYS A 22 -8.80 -16.40 25.36
CA LYS A 22 -9.32 -15.05 25.66
C LYS A 22 -8.24 -13.98 25.49
N TYR A 23 -7.01 -14.26 25.93
CA TYR A 23 -5.89 -13.34 25.81
C TYR A 23 -5.46 -13.13 24.35
N VAL A 24 -5.34 -14.20 23.56
CA VAL A 24 -5.02 -14.11 22.12
C VAL A 24 -6.11 -13.35 21.36
N VAL A 25 -7.39 -13.56 21.70
CA VAL A 25 -8.50 -12.80 21.11
C VAL A 25 -8.39 -11.31 21.44
N LYS A 26 -7.98 -10.94 22.66
CA LYS A 26 -7.76 -9.54 23.05
C LYS A 26 -6.64 -8.88 22.22
N ILE A 27 -5.53 -9.57 22.01
CA ILE A 27 -4.40 -9.06 21.20
C ILE A 27 -4.81 -8.92 19.73
N LYS A 28 -5.48 -9.92 19.16
CA LYS A 28 -5.92 -9.88 17.75
C LYS A 28 -6.93 -8.77 17.45
N LYS A 29 -7.69 -8.31 18.45
CA LYS A 29 -8.65 -7.20 18.30
C LYS A 29 -7.99 -5.83 18.18
N SER A 30 -6.72 -5.69 18.57
CA SER A 30 -5.96 -4.45 18.41
C SER A 30 -4.63 -4.77 17.75
N PRO A 31 -4.63 -5.05 16.42
CA PRO A 31 -3.37 -5.08 15.70
C PRO A 31 -2.68 -3.73 15.92
N PRO A 32 -1.41 -3.70 16.35
CA PRO A 32 -0.68 -2.45 16.40
C PRO A 32 -0.71 -1.86 15.00
N LYS A 33 -1.12 -0.59 14.87
CA LYS A 33 -0.97 0.14 13.62
C LYS A 33 0.53 0.20 13.35
N ALA A 34 1.00 -0.56 12.37
CA ALA A 34 2.38 -0.46 11.91
C ALA A 34 2.52 0.90 11.21
N TYR A 35 2.90 1.94 11.95
CA TYR A 35 3.39 3.17 11.34
C TYR A 35 4.83 2.90 10.92
N MET A 36 5.03 2.54 9.67
CA MET A 36 6.36 2.55 9.08
C MET A 36 6.68 4.02 8.79
N VAL A 37 7.43 4.67 9.68
CA VAL A 37 7.95 6.02 9.43
C VAL A 37 9.04 5.87 8.37
N LEU A 38 8.67 6.11 7.12
CA LEU A 38 9.60 6.16 5.99
C LEU A 38 10.44 7.43 6.14
N HIS A 39 11.65 7.28 6.69
CA HIS A 39 12.68 8.30 6.61
C HIS A 39 13.30 8.23 5.21
N SER A 40 12.90 9.13 4.32
CA SER A 40 13.51 9.30 2.99
C SER A 40 13.98 10.74 2.85
N LEU A 41 15.10 10.98 2.19
CA LEU A 41 15.53 12.32 1.82
C LEU A 41 14.70 12.84 0.61
N PRO A 42 14.63 14.17 0.40
CA PRO A 42 13.97 14.72 -0.78
C PRO A 42 14.55 14.12 -2.07
N GLY A 43 13.70 13.49 -2.89
CA GLY A 43 14.09 12.91 -4.19
C GLY A 43 14.72 11.52 -4.12
N GLU A 44 14.88 10.92 -2.94
CA GLU A 44 15.47 9.59 -2.78
C GLU A 44 14.50 8.46 -3.14
N GLU A 45 13.22 8.62 -2.77
CA GLU A 45 12.19 7.61 -2.99
C GLU A 45 10.88 8.27 -3.43
N ALA A 46 10.24 7.64 -4.43
CA ALA A 46 8.87 7.91 -4.82
C ALA A 46 8.08 6.61 -4.84
N GLN A 47 6.87 6.65 -4.30
CA GLN A 47 5.93 5.54 -4.35
C GLN A 47 5.03 5.69 -5.57
N VAL A 48 4.83 4.59 -6.29
CA VAL A 48 4.05 4.57 -7.52
C VAL A 48 2.97 3.50 -7.42
N ASP A 49 1.74 3.89 -7.71
CA ASP A 49 0.59 2.99 -7.70
C ASP A 49 -0.37 3.27 -8.87
N PHE A 50 -1.14 2.25 -9.25
CA PHE A 50 -2.28 2.37 -10.16
C PHE A 50 -3.58 2.09 -9.41
N GLY A 51 -4.38 3.14 -9.21
CA GLY A 51 -5.75 3.01 -8.70
C GLY A 51 -6.74 2.74 -9.82
N TYR A 52 -7.50 1.64 -9.77
CA TYR A 52 -8.62 1.44 -10.70
C TYR A 52 -9.80 2.34 -10.31
N ILE A 53 -10.31 3.12 -11.27
CA ILE A 53 -11.41 4.08 -11.03
C ILE A 53 -12.72 3.72 -11.73
N GLY A 54 -12.82 2.53 -12.30
CA GLY A 54 -14.01 2.08 -12.98
C GLY A 54 -13.98 2.32 -14.49
N ASN A 55 -15.16 2.21 -15.10
CA ASN A 55 -15.36 2.48 -16.51
C ASN A 55 -15.82 3.92 -16.70
N ILE A 56 -15.05 4.74 -17.41
CA ILE A 56 -15.44 6.10 -17.75
C ILE A 56 -15.98 6.16 -19.17
N LYS A 57 -17.01 6.99 -19.37
CA LYS A 57 -17.59 7.25 -20.68
C LYS A 57 -16.70 8.22 -21.43
N LEU A 58 -16.20 7.79 -22.58
CA LEU A 58 -15.41 8.61 -23.49
C LEU A 58 -16.32 9.52 -24.34
N PRO A 59 -15.75 10.57 -24.96
CA PRO A 59 -16.50 11.46 -25.85
C PRO A 59 -17.14 10.74 -27.05
N ASP A 60 -16.59 9.60 -27.47
CA ASP A 60 -17.13 8.74 -28.53
C ASP A 60 -18.32 7.87 -28.07
N GLY A 61 -18.76 8.03 -26.82
CA GLY A 61 -19.87 7.30 -26.22
C GLY A 61 -19.52 5.91 -25.69
N LYS A 62 -18.29 5.43 -25.90
CA LYS A 62 -17.84 4.11 -25.41
C LYS A 62 -17.38 4.19 -23.97
N TYR A 63 -17.57 3.10 -23.24
CA TYR A 63 -17.01 2.94 -21.90
C TYR A 63 -15.65 2.28 -21.99
N LYS A 64 -14.64 2.89 -21.34
CA LYS A 64 -13.32 2.26 -21.15
C LYS A 64 -12.98 2.16 -19.69
N LYS A 65 -12.34 1.06 -19.32
CA LYS A 65 -11.66 0.93 -18.02
C LYS A 65 -10.64 2.05 -17.91
N ALA A 66 -10.68 2.75 -16.79
CA ALA A 66 -9.74 3.80 -16.47
C ALA A 66 -9.04 3.47 -15.16
N TRP A 67 -7.77 3.84 -15.15
CA TRP A 67 -6.88 3.76 -14.01
C TRP A 67 -6.34 5.16 -13.75
N ILE A 68 -5.91 5.38 -12.52
CA ILE A 68 -5.17 6.56 -12.12
C ILE A 68 -3.77 6.09 -11.76
N PHE A 69 -2.80 6.58 -12.51
CA PHE A 69 -1.41 6.54 -12.11
C PHE A 69 -1.17 7.62 -11.05
N VAL A 70 -0.62 7.23 -9.91
CA VAL A 70 -0.18 8.13 -8.84
C VAL A 70 1.30 7.91 -8.60
N MET A 71 2.07 8.99 -8.58
CA MET A 71 3.44 9.01 -8.08
C MET A 71 3.55 10.01 -6.95
N GLU A 72 3.93 9.56 -5.76
CA GLU A 72 4.05 10.37 -4.55
C GLU A 72 5.50 10.38 -4.05
N LEU A 73 6.06 11.55 -3.79
CA LEU A 73 7.38 11.68 -3.19
C LEU A 73 7.31 11.36 -1.69
N SER A 74 8.06 10.36 -1.23
CA SER A 74 7.98 9.85 0.16
C SER A 74 8.29 10.92 1.23
N TYR A 75 9.17 11.88 0.92
CA TYR A 75 9.55 12.97 1.83
C TYR A 75 8.50 14.08 1.91
N SER A 76 8.12 14.67 0.77
CA SER A 76 7.29 15.88 0.72
C SER A 76 5.80 15.59 0.57
N ARG A 77 5.41 14.34 0.29
CA ARG A 77 4.02 13.96 -0.06
C ARG A 77 3.50 14.68 -1.30
N TYR A 78 4.41 15.21 -2.11
CA TYR A 78 4.07 15.89 -3.35
C TYR A 78 3.72 14.84 -4.40
N MET A 79 2.56 14.99 -5.04
CA MET A 79 1.96 13.95 -5.87
C MET A 79 1.79 14.41 -7.31
N TYR A 80 2.04 13.49 -8.23
CA TYR A 80 1.64 13.56 -9.62
C TYR A 80 0.55 12.52 -9.88
N VAL A 81 -0.53 12.94 -10.52
CA VAL A 81 -1.71 12.09 -10.77
C VAL A 81 -2.09 12.19 -12.24
N GLN A 82 -2.26 11.05 -12.90
CA GLN A 82 -2.66 11.00 -14.30
C GLN A 82 -3.66 9.86 -14.56
N ILE A 83 -4.74 10.16 -15.27
CA ILE A 83 -5.67 9.14 -15.75
C ILE A 83 -5.08 8.43 -16.96
N VAL A 84 -5.13 7.10 -16.93
CA VAL A 84 -4.65 6.19 -17.98
C VAL A 84 -5.69 5.14 -18.31
N PHE A 85 -5.69 4.64 -19.54
CA PHE A 85 -6.68 3.70 -20.06
C PHE A 85 -6.11 2.30 -20.31
N ASP A 86 -4.88 2.06 -19.86
CA ASP A 86 -4.22 0.78 -19.87
C ASP A 86 -3.08 0.80 -18.83
N GLN A 87 -2.61 -0.38 -18.45
CA GLN A 87 -1.48 -0.58 -17.54
C GLN A 87 -0.27 -1.17 -18.28
N SER A 88 -0.13 -0.87 -19.58
CA SER A 88 1.01 -1.37 -20.34
C SER A 88 2.32 -0.77 -19.82
N VAL A 89 3.42 -1.50 -20.03
CA VAL A 89 4.77 -1.00 -19.69
C VAL A 89 5.08 0.32 -20.41
N SER A 90 4.62 0.48 -21.65
CA SER A 90 4.74 1.74 -22.39
C SER A 90 4.04 2.91 -21.69
N THR A 91 2.81 2.72 -21.23
CA THR A 91 2.05 3.74 -20.52
C THR A 91 2.68 4.05 -19.17
N PHE A 92 3.18 3.03 -18.46
CA PHE A 92 3.93 3.20 -17.22
C PHE A 92 5.17 4.08 -17.42
N ILE A 93 6.00 3.80 -18.43
CA ILE A 93 7.20 4.58 -18.74
C ILE A 93 6.83 6.02 -19.13
N ASP A 94 5.79 6.21 -19.94
CA ASP A 94 5.34 7.54 -20.34
C ASP A 94 4.84 8.36 -19.15
N CYS A 95 4.09 7.75 -18.23
CA CYS A 95 3.67 8.36 -16.97
C CYS A 95 4.86 8.76 -16.10
N HIS A 96 5.92 7.94 -16.01
CA HIS A 96 7.15 8.29 -15.29
C HIS A 96 7.84 9.50 -15.89
N LYS A 97 8.00 9.53 -17.22
CA LYS A 97 8.61 10.68 -17.91
C LYS A 97 7.85 11.98 -17.63
N LYS A 98 6.52 11.92 -17.66
CA LYS A 98 5.65 13.08 -17.36
C LYS A 98 5.73 13.47 -15.89
N ALA A 99 5.71 12.50 -14.97
CA ALA A 99 5.84 12.73 -13.54
C ALA A 99 7.19 13.38 -13.20
N PHE A 100 8.30 12.85 -13.72
CA PHE A 100 9.62 13.45 -13.52
C PHE A 100 9.69 14.87 -14.08
N LYS A 101 9.13 15.11 -15.27
CA LYS A 101 9.04 16.48 -15.81
C LYS A 101 8.22 17.41 -14.91
N TYR A 102 7.13 16.91 -14.33
CA TYR A 102 6.30 17.66 -13.38
C TYR A 102 7.05 18.01 -12.08
N PHE A 103 7.85 17.07 -11.57
CA PHE A 103 8.66 17.29 -10.36
C PHE A 103 9.91 18.16 -10.58
N GLY A 104 10.18 18.60 -11.82
CA GLY A 104 11.33 19.44 -12.15
C GLY A 104 12.55 18.69 -12.70
N GLY A 105 12.39 17.41 -13.04
CA GLY A 105 13.44 16.53 -13.56
C GLY A 105 13.80 15.41 -12.59
N VAL A 106 14.69 14.52 -13.05
CA VAL A 106 15.44 13.59 -12.20
C VAL A 106 16.82 14.24 -12.02
N LEU A 107 17.28 14.43 -10.78
CA LEU A 107 18.67 14.81 -10.52
C LEU A 107 19.61 13.67 -10.89
#